data_AF-A0A4V0HU77-F1
#
_entry.id   AF-A0A4V0HU77-F1
#
_cell.length_a   1.000
_cell.length_b   1.000
_cell.length_c   1.000
_cell.angle_alpha   90.00
_cell.angle_beta   90.00
_cell.angle_gamma   90.00
#
_symmetry.space_group_name_H-M   'P 1'
#
loop_
_entity.id
_entity.type
_entity.pdbx_description
1 polymer ?
#
loop_
_entity_poly.entity_id
_entity_poly.type
_entity_poly.pdbx_seq_one_letter_code
_entity_poly.pdbx_strand_id
1 'polypeptide(L)'
;MRRPVPLSALVLLLGAVCLTPAAPADDAVPVAPVGRVQRQPVRPRPGPVTPPAPALTDEEALKKANLSPTDGAQLLGYLKHRTLSDADHGRISDIIARFGTDDFDDREAATEEVERYGSAAIGPLKKAEQDRDPEVAYRARLALRKVETVPHSAVTAAAVRAIAKLKPDGAAAGLIGFLPLADSDAVADAIRAALVGLAVRDGKAEPALVAALDDRSPARRTAAYVALTEGGPATERVRIKDSYAKLRGAVLKEPDVEARFAGLWSLALVTREGEYVAALIDLIPKLPRGRIWQLEDLLLTLAGSHPKDGRFLKSPAALEAARVAWLGWWKEKGDRVDLVKLDYKPRVTGHTDVIEMDSTGFGQGRVVCLGPDLKEKWRIVGVNNPTDVKVAPNGHVWVAESNNNQVVERDTTGRILTRRNALQQPLNIDFTPDGGMLVVCRNNVLQWDKDGKQVWAHARPYDIMAGCRLPTGETLYVTNLYQGPGNPGGPNSFRLDAKGADAKKNLTFGWIMQIQALGVVGEDKVLVCERDNKNPAAPQDRVAEYDLKTGKQTWKYECPRDSAPTSCQRLFNGNTLISLMNHNKVIEVDPSGEVVWEYQSKDGLKVGRAFRR
;
A
#
# COMPACT_ATOMS: atom_id res chain seq x y z
N MET A 1 -62.92 -28.95 70.37
CA MET A 1 -62.99 -30.20 69.57
C MET A 1 -62.02 -30.00 68.40
N ARG A 2 -60.88 -30.71 68.27
CA ARG A 2 -60.69 -32.13 67.85
C ARG A 2 -61.40 -32.42 66.51
N ARG A 3 -60.81 -33.01 65.46
CA ARG A 3 -59.45 -33.59 65.14
C ARG A 3 -59.47 -33.98 63.61
N PRO A 4 -58.42 -34.52 62.95
CA PRO A 4 -57.01 -34.11 62.85
C PRO A 4 -56.42 -34.28 61.39
N VAL A 5 -55.08 -34.25 61.29
CA VAL A 5 -54.18 -34.69 60.17
C VAL A 5 -53.14 -35.69 60.78
N PRO A 6 -52.03 -36.19 60.14
CA PRO A 6 -51.46 -36.09 58.77
C PRO A 6 -50.96 -37.48 58.20
N LEU A 7 -49.92 -37.47 57.31
CA LEU A 7 -48.99 -38.57 56.86
C LEU A 7 -49.42 -39.53 55.73
N SER A 8 -48.55 -40.29 55.03
CA SER A 8 -47.15 -40.16 54.50
C SER A 8 -46.61 -41.53 54.00
N ALA A 9 -45.59 -41.55 53.12
CA ALA A 9 -44.63 -42.67 52.87
C ALA A 9 -45.18 -43.98 52.20
N LEU A 10 -44.39 -44.91 51.62
CA LEU A 10 -43.04 -45.03 50.97
C LEU A 10 -42.85 -46.55 50.57
N VAL A 11 -41.80 -46.95 49.82
CA VAL A 11 -41.23 -48.36 49.73
C VAL A 11 -42.07 -49.41 48.94
N LEU A 12 -41.56 -50.43 48.21
CA LEU A 12 -40.36 -50.74 47.37
C LEU A 12 -40.48 -52.21 46.87
N LEU A 13 -39.81 -52.58 45.75
CA LEU A 13 -39.36 -53.96 45.37
C LEU A 13 -40.48 -55.02 45.12
N LEU A 14 -40.31 -56.17 44.46
CA LEU A 14 -39.31 -56.83 43.58
C LEU A 14 -40.20 -57.69 42.62
N GLY A 15 -39.93 -57.91 41.33
CA GLY A 15 -38.70 -58.48 40.77
C GLY A 15 -38.93 -59.96 40.40
N ALA A 16 -39.01 -60.27 39.10
CA ALA A 16 -38.91 -61.63 38.58
C ALA A 16 -38.29 -61.61 37.18
N VAL A 17 -37.11 -62.21 37.04
CA VAL A 17 -36.38 -62.38 35.78
C VAL A 17 -36.53 -63.84 35.34
N CYS A 18 -36.77 -64.07 34.05
CA CYS A 18 -36.47 -65.33 33.38
C CYS A 18 -35.77 -65.06 32.04
N LEU A 19 -34.96 -66.02 31.60
CA LEU A 19 -33.83 -65.82 30.68
C LEU A 19 -34.19 -65.86 29.18
N THR A 20 -33.28 -65.28 28.40
CA THR A 20 -33.24 -65.15 26.93
C THR A 20 -32.89 -66.44 26.18
N PRO A 21 -33.21 -66.50 24.87
CA PRO A 21 -32.33 -67.03 23.84
C PRO A 21 -31.79 -65.92 22.90
N ALA A 22 -30.74 -66.23 22.14
CA ALA A 22 -29.96 -65.28 21.32
C ALA A 22 -30.44 -65.13 19.85
N ALA A 23 -29.80 -64.20 19.13
CA ALA A 23 -30.17 -63.61 17.84
C ALA A 23 -30.14 -64.54 16.60
N PRO A 24 -30.66 -64.04 15.47
CA PRO A 24 -29.78 -63.81 14.30
C PRO A 24 -29.69 -62.33 13.89
N ALA A 25 -28.76 -62.02 12.98
CA ALA A 25 -28.33 -60.68 12.61
C ALA A 25 -29.12 -60.04 11.43
N ASP A 26 -28.73 -58.80 11.13
CA ASP A 26 -29.17 -57.91 10.04
C ASP A 26 -30.60 -57.36 10.11
N ASP A 27 -30.71 -56.08 10.50
CA ASP A 27 -31.14 -55.05 9.53
C ASP A 27 -30.63 -53.65 9.91
N ALA A 28 -30.33 -52.82 8.91
CA ALA A 28 -29.52 -51.61 9.08
C ALA A 28 -30.31 -50.34 9.47
N VAL A 29 -29.79 -49.59 10.44
CA VAL A 29 -30.25 -48.22 10.74
C VAL A 29 -29.75 -47.26 9.65
N PRO A 30 -30.60 -46.37 9.09
CA PRO A 30 -30.17 -45.44 8.04
C PRO A 30 -29.20 -44.40 8.59
N VAL A 31 -27.94 -44.48 8.15
CA VAL A 31 -26.89 -43.51 8.47
C VAL A 31 -27.07 -42.26 7.59
N ALA A 32 -27.24 -41.09 8.21
CA ALA A 32 -27.26 -39.81 7.50
C ALA A 32 -25.94 -39.61 6.72
N PRO A 33 -25.96 -39.00 5.51
CA PRO A 33 -24.78 -38.88 4.69
C PRO A 33 -23.70 -38.06 5.40
N VAL A 34 -22.63 -38.73 5.82
CA VAL A 34 -21.43 -38.10 6.36
C VAL A 34 -20.80 -37.27 5.25
N GLY A 35 -21.05 -35.95 5.28
CA GLY A 35 -20.39 -35.01 4.39
C GLY A 35 -18.88 -35.21 4.47
N ARG A 36 -18.20 -35.34 3.32
CA ARG A 36 -16.75 -35.50 3.26
C ARG A 36 -16.09 -34.36 4.04
N VAL A 37 -15.59 -34.66 5.23
CA VAL A 37 -14.62 -33.80 5.91
C VAL A 37 -13.35 -33.84 5.05
N GLN A 38 -13.21 -32.86 4.16
CA GLN A 38 -11.91 -32.53 3.59
C GLN A 38 -11.01 -32.19 4.78
N ARG A 39 -10.15 -33.13 5.17
CA ARG A 39 -9.04 -32.86 6.08
C ARG A 39 -8.16 -31.82 5.38
N GLN A 40 -8.31 -30.56 5.77
CA GLN A 40 -7.39 -29.51 5.31
C GLN A 40 -5.97 -29.93 5.70
N PRO A 41 -4.97 -29.75 4.81
CA PRO A 41 -3.59 -30.07 5.15
C PRO A 41 -3.17 -29.23 6.35
N VAL A 42 -2.72 -29.90 7.41
CA VAL A 42 -2.16 -29.24 8.61
C VAL A 42 -0.92 -28.47 8.15
N ARG A 43 -1.06 -27.14 8.00
CA ARG A 43 0.09 -26.30 7.69
C ARG A 43 1.07 -26.37 8.86
N PRO A 44 2.38 -26.59 8.62
CA PRO A 44 3.36 -26.68 9.68
C PRO A 44 3.36 -25.37 10.49
N ARG A 45 3.52 -25.49 11.81
CA ARG A 45 3.75 -24.31 12.66
C ARG A 45 4.97 -23.57 12.11
N PRO A 46 4.96 -22.22 12.00
CA PRO A 46 6.16 -21.49 11.67
C PRO A 46 7.24 -21.82 12.71
N GLY A 47 8.40 -22.27 12.24
CA GLY A 47 9.55 -22.54 13.10
C GLY A 47 10.04 -21.26 13.78
N PRO A 48 10.95 -21.38 14.77
CA PRO A 48 11.57 -20.22 15.39
C PRO A 48 12.19 -19.33 14.29
N VAL A 49 11.71 -18.09 14.20
CA VAL A 49 12.17 -17.13 13.20
C VAL A 49 13.56 -16.65 13.59
N THR A 50 14.59 -17.18 12.93
CA THR A 50 15.95 -16.65 13.04
C THR A 50 15.92 -15.17 12.64
N PRO A 51 16.43 -14.24 13.48
CA PRO A 51 16.43 -12.82 13.14
C PRO A 51 17.28 -12.60 11.89
N PRO A 52 16.77 -11.90 10.85
CA PRO A 52 17.58 -11.58 9.68
C PRO A 52 18.68 -10.59 10.07
N ALA A 53 19.83 -10.73 9.43
CA ALA A 53 20.98 -9.86 9.61
C ALA A 53 20.63 -8.37 9.39
N PRO A 54 21.40 -7.43 9.99
CA PRO A 54 21.26 -6.00 9.69
C PRO A 54 21.38 -5.74 8.17
N ALA A 55 20.70 -4.67 7.72
CA ALA A 55 20.78 -4.25 6.32
C ALA A 55 22.24 -3.89 5.99
N LEU A 56 22.79 -4.56 4.98
CA LEU A 56 24.18 -4.39 4.57
C LEU A 56 24.37 -3.03 3.92
N THR A 57 25.49 -2.38 4.23
CA THR A 57 25.98 -1.23 3.47
C THR A 57 26.32 -1.62 2.03
N ASP A 58 26.39 -0.64 1.12
CA ASP A 58 26.77 -0.88 -0.28
C ASP A 58 28.13 -1.59 -0.40
N GLU A 59 29.11 -1.19 0.41
CA GLU A 59 30.44 -1.79 0.43
C GLU A 59 30.41 -3.24 0.94
N GLU A 60 29.62 -3.54 1.97
CA GLU A 60 29.45 -4.92 2.45
C GLU A 60 28.70 -5.80 1.45
N ALA A 61 27.68 -5.27 0.77
CA ALA A 61 26.91 -5.97 -0.25
C ALA A 61 27.79 -6.33 -1.46
N LEU A 62 28.58 -5.36 -1.94
CA LEU A 62 29.55 -5.57 -3.03
C LEU A 62 30.66 -6.54 -2.61
N LYS A 63 31.27 -6.35 -1.44
CA LYS A 63 32.35 -7.22 -0.93
C LYS A 63 31.90 -8.68 -0.76
N LYS A 64 30.68 -8.92 -0.26
CA LYS A 64 30.10 -10.27 -0.17
C LYS A 64 29.80 -10.90 -1.54
N ALA A 65 29.60 -10.09 -2.57
CA ALA A 65 29.49 -10.53 -3.96
C ALA A 65 30.85 -10.61 -4.69
N ASN A 66 31.98 -10.46 -3.99
CA ASN A 66 33.34 -10.39 -4.54
C ASN A 66 33.55 -9.24 -5.56
N LEU A 67 32.80 -8.15 -5.41
CA LEU A 67 32.93 -6.93 -6.20
C LEU A 67 33.66 -5.84 -5.42
N SER A 68 34.57 -5.15 -6.07
CA SER A 68 35.26 -3.98 -5.53
C SER A 68 34.41 -2.71 -5.72
N PRO A 69 34.13 -1.92 -4.66
CA PRO A 69 33.39 -0.66 -4.79
C PRO A 69 34.18 0.45 -5.51
N THR A 70 35.46 0.23 -5.80
CA THR A 70 36.34 1.19 -6.50
C THR A 70 36.72 0.76 -7.92
N ASP A 71 36.37 -0.45 -8.36
CA ASP A 71 36.66 -0.94 -9.71
C ASP A 71 35.46 -0.74 -10.64
N GLY A 72 35.43 0.41 -11.32
CA GLY A 72 34.35 0.73 -12.26
C GLY A 72 34.26 -0.23 -13.46
N ALA A 73 35.37 -0.86 -13.86
CA ALA A 73 35.38 -1.81 -14.96
C ALA A 73 34.79 -3.16 -14.53
N GLN A 74 35.15 -3.66 -13.34
CA GLN A 74 34.56 -4.87 -12.76
C GLN A 74 33.05 -4.69 -12.53
N LEU A 75 32.61 -3.55 -12.00
CA LEU A 75 31.19 -3.27 -11.76
C LEU A 75 30.38 -3.19 -13.06
N LEU A 76 30.92 -2.58 -14.12
CA LEU A 76 30.29 -2.61 -15.44
C LEU A 76 30.31 -4.02 -16.07
N GLY A 77 31.38 -4.78 -15.85
CA GLY A 77 31.47 -6.19 -16.22
C GLY A 77 30.37 -7.01 -15.57
N TYR A 78 30.13 -6.83 -14.27
CA TYR A 78 29.06 -7.48 -13.52
C TYR A 78 27.66 -7.19 -14.11
N LEU A 79 27.35 -5.94 -14.46
CA LEU A 79 26.08 -5.63 -15.13
C LEU A 79 25.99 -6.23 -16.53
N LYS A 80 27.09 -6.23 -17.30
CA LYS A 80 27.16 -6.84 -18.65
C LYS A 80 27.02 -8.37 -18.61
N HIS A 81 27.57 -9.04 -17.61
CA HIS A 81 27.38 -10.47 -17.40
C HIS A 81 25.94 -10.82 -17.00
N ARG A 82 25.12 -9.83 -16.63
CA ARG A 82 23.67 -9.99 -16.37
C ARG A 82 22.78 -9.59 -17.55
N THR A 83 23.31 -8.92 -18.58
CA THR A 83 22.76 -8.95 -19.95
C THR A 83 23.15 -10.25 -20.65
N LEU A 84 22.77 -11.40 -20.09
CA LEU A 84 23.06 -12.72 -20.66
C LEU A 84 22.45 -12.88 -22.06
N SER A 85 23.06 -13.76 -22.86
CA SER A 85 22.49 -14.14 -24.15
C SER A 85 21.26 -15.04 -23.96
N ASP A 86 20.32 -15.01 -24.91
CA ASP A 86 19.15 -15.91 -24.90
C ASP A 86 19.56 -17.40 -24.81
N ALA A 87 20.76 -17.74 -25.30
CA ALA A 87 21.33 -19.09 -25.24
C ALA A 87 21.76 -19.53 -23.83
N ASP A 88 22.12 -18.60 -22.94
CA ASP A 88 22.45 -18.93 -21.54
C ASP A 88 21.17 -19.05 -20.69
N HIS A 89 20.14 -18.24 -20.99
CA HIS A 89 18.81 -18.38 -20.40
C HIS A 89 18.15 -19.72 -20.75
N GLY A 90 18.32 -20.21 -21.99
CA GLY A 90 17.90 -21.55 -22.40
C GLY A 90 18.54 -22.63 -21.52
N ARG A 91 19.88 -22.68 -21.49
CA ARG A 91 20.63 -23.69 -20.70
C ARG A 91 20.27 -23.70 -19.22
N ILE A 92 20.11 -22.54 -18.57
CA ILE A 92 19.68 -22.49 -17.15
C ILE A 92 18.23 -23.00 -16.99
N SER A 93 17.35 -22.74 -17.95
CA SER A 93 15.96 -23.23 -17.92
C SER A 93 15.91 -24.77 -18.09
N ASP A 94 16.74 -25.33 -18.97
CA ASP A 94 16.84 -26.78 -19.20
C ASP A 94 17.35 -27.51 -17.94
N ILE A 95 18.31 -26.92 -17.22
CA ILE A 95 18.79 -27.44 -15.92
C ILE A 95 17.69 -27.35 -14.86
N ILE A 96 16.94 -26.25 -14.80
CA ILE A 96 15.82 -26.09 -13.84
C ILE A 96 14.69 -27.09 -14.13
N ALA A 97 14.42 -27.43 -15.41
CA ALA A 97 13.43 -28.45 -15.76
C ALA A 97 13.80 -29.83 -15.18
N ARG A 98 15.10 -30.14 -15.06
CA ARG A 98 15.61 -31.35 -14.39
C ARG A 98 15.47 -31.33 -12.86
N PHE A 99 14.91 -30.28 -12.25
CA PHE A 99 14.52 -30.32 -10.84
C PHE A 99 13.24 -31.13 -10.58
N GLY A 100 12.46 -31.43 -11.62
CA GLY A 100 11.19 -32.18 -11.52
C GLY A 100 11.26 -33.59 -12.12
N THR A 101 12.45 -34.10 -12.47
CA THR A 101 12.61 -35.46 -13.01
C THR A 101 12.42 -36.51 -11.90
N ASP A 102 11.92 -37.71 -12.23
CA ASP A 102 11.67 -38.77 -11.25
C ASP A 102 12.97 -39.28 -10.58
N ASP A 103 14.09 -39.22 -11.30
CA ASP A 103 15.41 -39.69 -10.85
C ASP A 103 16.05 -38.72 -9.83
N PHE A 104 16.41 -39.23 -8.65
CA PHE A 104 16.94 -38.39 -7.56
C PHE A 104 18.34 -37.84 -7.86
N ASP A 105 19.20 -38.65 -8.50
CA ASP A 105 20.59 -38.30 -8.77
C ASP A 105 20.66 -37.23 -9.88
N ASP A 106 19.80 -37.31 -10.89
CA ASP A 106 19.64 -36.25 -11.91
C ASP A 106 19.16 -34.93 -11.28
N ARG A 107 18.20 -34.98 -10.34
CA ARG A 107 17.74 -33.78 -9.62
C ARG A 107 18.85 -33.16 -8.77
N GLU A 108 19.67 -33.95 -8.07
CA GLU A 108 20.84 -33.43 -7.34
C GLU A 108 21.90 -32.85 -8.28
N ALA A 109 22.28 -33.59 -9.33
CA ALA A 109 23.25 -33.13 -10.32
C ALA A 109 22.82 -31.81 -10.98
N ALA A 110 21.53 -31.67 -11.34
CA ALA A 110 20.98 -30.43 -11.86
C ALA A 110 21.02 -29.28 -10.83
N THR A 111 20.78 -29.57 -9.55
CA THR A 111 20.87 -28.58 -8.47
C THR A 111 22.31 -28.06 -8.32
N GLU A 112 23.31 -28.94 -8.32
CA GLU A 112 24.72 -28.53 -8.31
C GLU A 112 25.16 -27.84 -9.60
N GLU A 113 24.63 -28.26 -10.75
CA GLU A 113 24.97 -27.69 -12.05
C GLU A 113 24.49 -26.23 -12.16
N VAL A 114 23.27 -25.93 -11.69
CA VAL A 114 22.75 -24.55 -11.69
C VAL A 114 23.57 -23.64 -10.78
N GLU A 115 24.08 -24.17 -9.66
CA GLU A 115 24.85 -23.40 -8.68
C GLU A 115 26.15 -22.84 -9.29
N ARG A 116 26.72 -23.54 -10.29
CA ARG A 116 27.93 -23.11 -11.02
C ARG A 116 27.73 -21.85 -11.87
N TYR A 117 26.49 -21.54 -12.26
CA TYR A 117 26.14 -20.29 -12.93
C TYR A 117 26.07 -19.10 -11.94
N GLY A 118 26.07 -19.38 -10.62
CA GLY A 118 26.11 -18.37 -9.56
C GLY A 118 25.03 -17.29 -9.73
N SER A 119 25.46 -16.03 -9.82
CA SER A 119 24.53 -14.90 -9.91
C SER A 119 23.65 -14.88 -11.17
N ALA A 120 24.06 -15.56 -12.25
CA ALA A 120 23.24 -15.71 -13.46
C ALA A 120 21.98 -16.55 -13.21
N ALA A 121 22.03 -17.53 -12.32
CA ALA A 121 20.92 -18.43 -12.03
C ALA A 121 19.83 -17.79 -11.14
N ILE A 122 20.13 -16.73 -10.39
CA ILE A 122 19.23 -16.17 -9.37
C ILE A 122 17.87 -15.76 -9.95
N GLY A 123 17.84 -15.11 -11.11
CA GLY A 123 16.59 -14.70 -11.77
C GLY A 123 15.70 -15.90 -12.15
N PRO A 124 16.21 -16.84 -12.98
CA PRO A 124 15.51 -18.09 -13.28
C PRO A 124 15.08 -18.89 -12.04
N LEU A 125 15.94 -19.00 -11.01
CA LEU A 125 15.62 -19.73 -9.79
C LEU A 125 14.51 -19.05 -8.96
N LYS A 126 14.44 -17.72 -8.89
CA LYS A 126 13.32 -17.02 -8.23
C LYS A 126 11.99 -17.22 -8.94
N LYS A 127 12.02 -17.44 -10.26
CA LYS A 127 10.83 -17.85 -11.01
C LYS A 127 10.44 -19.30 -10.67
N ALA A 128 11.41 -20.21 -10.59
CA ALA A 128 11.21 -21.61 -10.25
C ALA A 128 10.79 -21.85 -8.79
N GLU A 129 11.17 -20.97 -7.85
CA GLU A 129 10.65 -20.97 -6.46
C GLU A 129 9.12 -20.83 -6.40
N GLN A 130 8.50 -20.25 -7.43
CA GLN A 130 7.06 -20.06 -7.56
C GLN A 130 6.37 -21.14 -8.41
N ASP A 131 7.08 -22.22 -8.77
CA ASP A 131 6.50 -23.30 -9.57
C ASP A 131 5.38 -24.04 -8.83
N ARG A 132 4.52 -24.71 -9.60
CA ARG A 132 3.43 -25.56 -9.09
C ARG A 132 3.96 -26.91 -8.62
N ASP A 133 5.08 -27.39 -9.17
CA ASP A 133 5.76 -28.57 -8.66
C ASP A 133 6.49 -28.24 -7.34
N PRO A 134 6.13 -28.90 -6.22
CA PRO A 134 6.77 -28.68 -4.93
C PRO A 134 8.27 -28.99 -4.90
N GLU A 135 8.75 -29.95 -5.69
CA GLU A 135 10.17 -30.36 -5.73
C GLU A 135 11.00 -29.33 -6.52
N VAL A 136 10.50 -28.88 -7.68
CA VAL A 136 11.11 -27.76 -8.44
C VAL A 136 11.23 -26.53 -7.55
N ALA A 137 10.14 -26.14 -6.88
CA ALA A 137 10.14 -25.02 -5.96
C ALA A 137 11.05 -25.24 -4.73
N TYR A 138 11.17 -26.48 -4.23
CA TYR A 138 12.07 -26.81 -3.11
C TYR A 138 13.55 -26.71 -3.51
N ARG A 139 13.94 -27.29 -4.65
CA ARG A 139 15.33 -27.27 -5.15
C ARG A 139 15.76 -25.88 -5.60
N ALA A 140 14.87 -25.11 -6.22
CA ALA A 140 15.09 -23.69 -6.47
C ALA A 140 15.44 -22.93 -5.18
N ARG A 141 14.70 -23.15 -4.09
CA ARG A 141 14.99 -22.58 -2.76
C ARG A 141 16.25 -23.11 -2.10
N LEU A 142 16.72 -24.31 -2.47
CA LEU A 142 17.98 -24.86 -1.97
C LEU A 142 19.17 -24.21 -2.69
N ALA A 143 19.14 -24.18 -4.02
CA ALA A 143 20.14 -23.50 -4.85
C ALA A 143 20.23 -22.01 -4.50
N LEU A 144 19.09 -21.29 -4.41
CA LEU A 144 19.05 -19.87 -4.01
C LEU A 144 19.73 -19.61 -2.66
N ARG A 145 19.56 -20.49 -1.66
CA ARG A 145 20.22 -20.33 -0.35
C ARG A 145 21.74 -20.43 -0.41
N LYS A 146 22.30 -21.06 -1.45
CA LYS A 146 23.75 -21.12 -1.69
C LYS A 146 24.23 -19.99 -2.62
N VAL A 147 23.50 -19.66 -3.69
CA VAL A 147 23.93 -18.64 -4.68
C VAL A 147 23.59 -17.20 -4.30
N GLU A 148 22.52 -16.97 -3.52
CA GLU A 148 22.06 -15.64 -3.08
C GLU A 148 22.38 -15.42 -1.59
N THR A 149 23.67 -15.36 -1.25
CA THR A 149 24.16 -15.06 0.12
C THR A 149 23.87 -13.62 0.58
N VAL A 150 23.54 -12.74 -0.38
CA VAL A 150 23.07 -11.37 -0.19
C VAL A 150 21.94 -11.12 -1.21
N PRO A 151 20.85 -10.43 -0.83
CA PRO A 151 19.77 -10.08 -1.76
C PRO A 151 20.32 -9.41 -3.03
N HIS A 152 20.10 -10.05 -4.17
CA HIS A 152 20.77 -9.74 -5.43
C HIS A 152 20.46 -8.32 -5.91
N SER A 153 19.21 -7.87 -5.75
CA SER A 153 18.78 -6.50 -6.05
C SER A 153 19.53 -5.44 -5.23
N ALA A 154 19.92 -5.75 -3.98
CA ALA A 154 20.75 -4.85 -3.17
C ALA A 154 22.17 -4.73 -3.73
N VAL A 155 22.77 -5.86 -4.16
CA VAL A 155 24.09 -5.87 -4.84
C VAL A 155 24.02 -5.08 -6.15
N THR A 156 22.99 -5.27 -6.97
CA THR A 156 22.79 -4.50 -8.22
C THR A 156 22.69 -3.01 -7.94
N ALA A 157 21.87 -2.61 -6.96
CA ALA A 157 21.65 -1.21 -6.63
C ALA A 157 22.92 -0.55 -6.07
N ALA A 158 23.70 -1.27 -5.25
CA ALA A 158 25.00 -0.83 -4.78
C ALA A 158 26.02 -0.68 -5.93
N ALA A 159 26.07 -1.64 -6.86
CA ALA A 159 26.94 -1.57 -8.04
C ALA A 159 26.61 -0.37 -8.93
N VAL A 160 25.32 -0.11 -9.16
CA VAL A 160 24.84 1.05 -9.91
C VAL A 160 25.22 2.37 -9.22
N ARG A 161 25.07 2.47 -7.89
CA ARG A 161 25.50 3.65 -7.12
C ARG A 161 27.02 3.86 -7.16
N ALA A 162 27.80 2.79 -7.06
CA ALA A 162 29.25 2.83 -7.20
C ALA A 162 29.68 3.28 -8.62
N ILE A 163 29.06 2.76 -9.68
CA ILE A 163 29.28 3.22 -11.07
C ILE A 163 28.95 4.71 -11.23
N ALA A 164 27.84 5.19 -10.64
CA ALA A 164 27.46 6.61 -10.69
C ALA A 164 28.48 7.53 -9.99
N LYS A 165 29.13 7.05 -8.92
CA LYS A 165 30.19 7.75 -8.19
C LYS A 165 31.52 7.74 -8.96
N LEU A 166 31.91 6.59 -9.52
CA LEU A 166 33.18 6.40 -10.23
C LEU A 166 33.20 6.98 -11.65
N LYS A 167 32.03 7.05 -12.30
CA LYS A 167 31.85 7.50 -13.69
C LYS A 167 32.82 6.86 -14.71
N PRO A 168 33.01 5.52 -14.71
CA PRO A 168 33.90 4.84 -15.64
C PRO A 168 33.42 4.99 -17.10
N ASP A 169 34.34 4.81 -18.05
CA ASP A 169 34.00 4.86 -19.47
C ASP A 169 32.92 3.84 -19.86
N GLY A 170 31.95 4.30 -20.65
CA GLY A 170 30.78 3.49 -21.03
C GLY A 170 29.73 3.31 -19.93
N ALA A 171 29.84 3.97 -18.77
CA ALA A 171 28.87 3.86 -17.67
C ALA A 171 27.42 4.11 -18.11
N ALA A 172 27.14 5.24 -18.77
CA ALA A 172 25.80 5.58 -19.23
C ALA A 172 25.24 4.55 -20.22
N ALA A 173 26.05 4.12 -21.20
CA ALA A 173 25.66 3.09 -22.17
C ALA A 173 25.35 1.74 -21.51
N GLY A 174 26.17 1.30 -20.54
CA GLY A 174 25.95 0.06 -19.80
C GLY A 174 24.67 0.11 -18.94
N LEU A 175 24.44 1.23 -18.25
CA LEU A 175 23.27 1.45 -17.40
C LEU A 175 21.96 1.54 -18.21
N ILE A 176 21.95 2.28 -19.33
CA ILE A 176 20.80 2.32 -20.27
C ILE A 176 20.56 0.92 -20.85
N GLY A 177 21.63 0.22 -21.22
CA GLY A 177 21.58 -1.13 -21.77
C GLY A 177 20.89 -2.10 -20.81
N PHE A 178 21.27 -2.06 -19.53
CA PHE A 178 20.78 -2.92 -18.46
C PHE A 178 19.40 -2.52 -17.90
N LEU A 179 18.95 -1.27 -18.03
CA LEU A 179 17.68 -0.77 -17.45
C LEU A 179 16.45 -1.66 -17.74
N PRO A 180 16.20 -2.17 -18.96
CA PRO A 180 15.05 -3.05 -19.23
C PRO A 180 15.12 -4.42 -18.55
N LEU A 181 16.27 -4.80 -17.99
CA LEU A 181 16.52 -6.07 -17.28
C LEU A 181 16.59 -5.88 -15.76
N ALA A 182 16.26 -4.69 -15.24
CA ALA A 182 16.20 -4.45 -13.81
C ALA A 182 15.17 -5.38 -13.15
N ASP A 183 15.64 -6.24 -12.24
CA ASP A 183 14.85 -7.26 -11.53
C ASP A 183 13.87 -6.68 -10.49
N SER A 184 13.92 -5.38 -10.23
CA SER A 184 13.14 -4.70 -9.20
C SER A 184 13.08 -3.19 -9.46
N ASP A 185 12.00 -2.56 -9.00
CA ASP A 185 11.81 -1.09 -9.07
C ASP A 185 13.00 -0.34 -8.46
N ALA A 186 13.52 -0.80 -7.31
CA ALA A 186 14.64 -0.17 -6.62
C ALA A 186 15.94 -0.16 -7.46
N VAL A 187 16.18 -1.19 -8.27
CA VAL A 187 17.31 -1.22 -9.21
C VAL A 187 17.04 -0.29 -10.39
N ALA A 188 15.83 -0.30 -10.94
CA ALA A 188 15.46 0.59 -12.03
C ALA A 188 15.52 2.09 -11.63
N ASP A 189 15.12 2.43 -10.41
CA ASP A 189 15.23 3.78 -9.85
C ASP A 189 16.69 4.18 -9.58
N ALA A 190 17.51 3.27 -9.04
CA ALA A 190 18.94 3.51 -8.88
C ALA A 190 19.62 3.79 -10.24
N ILE A 191 19.24 3.06 -11.30
CA ILE A 191 19.75 3.27 -12.66
C ILE A 191 19.31 4.63 -13.20
N ARG A 192 18.02 5.00 -13.07
CA ARG A 192 17.52 6.32 -13.48
C ARG A 192 18.30 7.44 -12.79
N ALA A 193 18.46 7.38 -11.48
CA ALA A 193 19.22 8.36 -10.70
C ALA A 193 20.71 8.43 -11.10
N ALA A 194 21.35 7.28 -11.35
CA ALA A 194 22.72 7.22 -11.84
C ALA A 194 22.89 7.90 -13.21
N LEU A 195 21.93 7.71 -14.12
CA LEU A 195 21.96 8.32 -15.45
C LEU A 195 21.83 9.85 -15.41
N VAL A 196 21.04 10.42 -14.48
CA VAL A 196 21.01 11.88 -14.23
C VAL A 196 22.41 12.40 -13.85
N GLY A 197 23.11 11.69 -12.97
CA GLY A 197 24.48 12.03 -12.54
C GLY A 197 25.57 11.85 -13.62
N LEU A 198 25.26 11.12 -14.69
CA LEU A 198 26.13 10.82 -15.84
C LEU A 198 25.76 11.60 -17.10
N ALA A 199 24.75 12.48 -17.05
CA ALA A 199 24.19 13.13 -18.25
C ALA A 199 25.13 14.13 -18.95
N VAL A 200 26.15 14.63 -18.24
CA VAL A 200 27.15 15.54 -18.76
C VAL A 200 28.52 14.88 -18.77
N ARG A 201 29.14 14.85 -19.96
CA ARG A 201 30.50 14.40 -20.19
C ARG A 201 31.27 15.52 -20.89
N ASP A 202 32.42 15.90 -20.34
CA ASP A 202 33.30 16.95 -20.89
C ASP A 202 32.58 18.27 -21.23
N GLY A 203 31.60 18.64 -20.39
CA GLY A 203 30.77 19.85 -20.55
C GLY A 203 29.66 19.77 -21.59
N LYS A 204 29.44 18.60 -22.21
CA LYS A 204 28.43 18.34 -23.25
C LYS A 204 27.48 17.22 -22.82
N ALA A 205 26.39 17.05 -23.58
CA ALA A 205 25.49 15.91 -23.39
C ALA A 205 26.23 14.56 -23.59
N GLU A 206 26.03 13.63 -22.67
CA GLU A 206 26.59 12.26 -22.77
C GLU A 206 26.03 11.55 -24.02
N PRO A 207 26.88 11.16 -25.00
CA PRO A 207 26.42 10.62 -26.29
C PRO A 207 25.49 9.42 -26.19
N ALA A 208 25.67 8.53 -25.20
CA ALA A 208 24.81 7.37 -25.00
C ALA A 208 23.35 7.76 -24.69
N LEU A 209 23.13 8.85 -23.95
CA LEU A 209 21.78 9.35 -23.66
C LEU A 209 21.18 10.07 -24.88
N VAL A 210 21.99 10.84 -25.61
CA VAL A 210 21.54 11.52 -26.83
C VAL A 210 21.15 10.52 -27.93
N ALA A 211 21.83 9.39 -28.02
CA ALA A 211 21.45 8.26 -28.87
C ALA A 211 20.18 7.55 -28.36
N ALA A 212 20.05 7.37 -27.05
CA ALA A 212 18.90 6.70 -26.43
C ALA A 212 17.57 7.46 -26.57
N LEU A 213 17.58 8.73 -26.98
CA LEU A 213 16.37 9.48 -27.39
C LEU A 213 15.62 8.79 -28.55
N ASP A 214 16.33 8.04 -29.40
CA ASP A 214 15.79 7.33 -30.58
C ASP A 214 15.76 5.80 -30.38
N ASP A 215 15.98 5.29 -29.15
CA ASP A 215 15.95 3.84 -28.85
C ASP A 215 14.53 3.26 -29.03
N ARG A 216 14.42 2.00 -29.43
CA ARG A 216 13.14 1.30 -29.60
C ARG A 216 12.38 1.13 -28.27
N SER A 217 13.09 1.00 -27.15
CA SER A 217 12.54 0.80 -25.80
C SER A 217 12.03 2.11 -25.19
N PRO A 218 10.73 2.23 -24.86
CA PRO A 218 10.19 3.40 -24.15
C PRO A 218 10.87 3.63 -22.80
N ALA A 219 11.30 2.57 -22.10
CA ALA A 219 11.99 2.69 -20.82
C ALA A 219 13.36 3.38 -20.96
N ARG A 220 14.11 3.10 -22.03
CA ARG A 220 15.39 3.76 -22.33
C ARG A 220 15.20 5.20 -22.78
N ARG A 221 14.23 5.47 -23.66
CA ARG A 221 13.84 6.84 -24.06
C ARG A 221 13.45 7.67 -22.83
N THR A 222 12.60 7.12 -21.95
CA THR A 222 12.19 7.76 -20.68
C THR A 222 13.39 8.13 -19.81
N ALA A 223 14.33 7.21 -19.61
CA ALA A 223 15.53 7.48 -18.83
C ALA A 223 16.43 8.55 -19.48
N ALA A 224 16.53 8.56 -20.81
CA ALA A 224 17.21 9.62 -21.55
C ALA A 224 16.53 10.98 -21.41
N TYR A 225 15.19 11.04 -21.47
CA TYR A 225 14.42 12.28 -21.30
C TYR A 225 14.66 12.89 -19.92
N VAL A 226 14.54 12.09 -18.86
CA VAL A 226 14.77 12.54 -17.49
C VAL A 226 16.23 12.95 -17.28
N ALA A 227 17.19 12.11 -17.68
CA ALA A 227 18.62 12.39 -17.47
C ALA A 227 19.11 13.64 -18.23
N LEU A 228 18.68 13.86 -19.48
CA LEU A 228 19.07 15.03 -20.26
C LEU A 228 18.33 16.32 -19.84
N THR A 229 17.23 16.20 -19.10
CA THR A 229 16.52 17.34 -18.50
C THR A 229 17.09 17.71 -17.13
N GLU A 230 17.24 16.73 -16.24
CA GLU A 230 17.61 16.93 -14.83
C GLU A 230 19.13 16.90 -14.60
N GLY A 231 19.91 16.31 -15.48
CA GLY A 231 21.36 16.25 -15.35
C GLY A 231 22.03 17.59 -15.69
N GLY A 232 23.24 17.81 -15.17
CA GLY A 232 23.98 19.07 -15.34
C GLY A 232 23.71 20.10 -14.23
N PRO A 233 24.13 21.37 -14.41
CA PRO A 233 24.09 22.37 -13.35
C PRO A 233 22.66 22.76 -12.93
N ALA A 234 22.31 22.49 -11.67
CA ALA A 234 20.97 22.79 -11.13
C ALA A 234 20.62 24.29 -11.06
N THR A 235 21.61 25.18 -11.25
CA THR A 235 21.43 26.63 -11.37
C THR A 235 20.83 27.06 -12.70
N GLU A 236 20.78 26.18 -13.70
CA GLU A 236 20.17 26.46 -15.00
C GLU A 236 18.84 25.71 -15.19
N ARG A 237 17.89 26.37 -15.88
CA ARG A 237 16.59 25.78 -16.26
C ARG A 237 16.71 24.86 -17.49
N VAL A 238 17.60 25.19 -18.42
CA VAL A 238 18.01 24.33 -19.54
C VAL A 238 19.44 23.88 -19.27
N ARG A 239 19.60 22.73 -18.61
CA ARG A 239 20.87 22.31 -18.02
C ARG A 239 21.91 21.81 -19.04
N ILE A 240 21.46 21.31 -20.18
CA ILE A 240 22.30 20.69 -21.24
C ILE A 240 21.91 21.27 -22.61
N LYS A 241 22.38 22.49 -22.89
CA LYS A 241 21.94 23.36 -24.01
C LYS A 241 22.12 22.74 -25.40
N ASP A 242 23.18 21.98 -25.61
CA ASP A 242 23.51 21.32 -26.88
C ASP A 242 22.53 20.20 -27.24
N SER A 243 21.97 19.48 -26.25
CA SER A 243 20.96 18.44 -26.50
C SER A 243 19.51 18.94 -26.49
N TYR A 244 19.25 20.12 -25.91
CA TYR A 244 17.90 20.56 -25.56
C TYR A 244 16.90 20.55 -26.74
N ALA A 245 17.31 21.05 -27.91
CA ALA A 245 16.43 21.06 -29.09
C ALA A 245 16.03 19.66 -29.56
N LYS A 246 16.97 18.69 -29.51
CA LYS A 246 16.69 17.28 -29.86
C LYS A 246 15.79 16.62 -28.79
N LEU A 247 16.10 16.84 -27.52
CA LEU A 247 15.31 16.36 -26.37
C LEU A 247 13.85 16.84 -26.45
N ARG A 248 13.62 18.15 -26.59
CA ARG A 248 12.28 18.74 -26.75
C ARG A 248 11.56 18.14 -27.96
N GLY A 249 12.25 18.00 -29.09
CA GLY A 249 11.71 17.41 -30.32
C GLY A 249 11.30 15.95 -30.16
N ALA A 250 12.05 15.15 -29.39
CA ALA A 250 11.74 13.76 -29.10
C ALA A 250 10.53 13.64 -28.15
N VAL A 251 10.55 14.34 -27.01
CA VAL A 251 9.47 14.28 -26.00
C VAL A 251 8.11 14.72 -26.57
N LEU A 252 8.06 15.81 -27.34
CA LEU A 252 6.80 16.29 -27.94
C LEU A 252 6.21 15.33 -28.99
N LYS A 253 7.05 14.45 -29.58
CA LYS A 253 6.67 13.47 -30.60
C LYS A 253 6.55 12.04 -30.07
N GLU A 254 6.89 11.80 -28.80
CA GLU A 254 6.88 10.47 -28.20
C GLU A 254 5.50 9.79 -28.34
N PRO A 255 5.42 8.62 -28.99
CA PRO A 255 4.16 7.87 -29.14
C PRO A 255 3.71 7.15 -27.85
N ASP A 256 4.62 6.74 -26.97
CA ASP A 256 4.27 6.08 -25.72
C ASP A 256 3.80 7.10 -24.67
N VAL A 257 2.57 6.92 -24.17
CA VAL A 257 1.90 7.91 -23.30
C VAL A 257 2.63 8.09 -21.96
N GLU A 258 3.18 7.02 -21.40
CA GLU A 258 3.89 7.07 -20.10
C GLU A 258 5.27 7.70 -20.25
N ALA A 259 6.02 7.33 -21.31
CA ALA A 259 7.31 7.95 -21.63
C ALA A 259 7.15 9.45 -21.95
N ARG A 260 6.08 9.80 -22.69
CA ARG A 260 5.75 11.20 -23.01
C ARG A 260 5.38 11.99 -21.77
N PHE A 261 4.57 11.41 -20.88
CA PHE A 261 4.26 12.03 -19.59
C PHE A 261 5.54 12.28 -18.79
N ALA A 262 6.39 11.26 -18.63
CA ALA A 262 7.62 11.38 -17.85
C ALA A 262 8.58 12.46 -18.40
N GLY A 263 8.76 12.51 -19.73
CA GLY A 263 9.54 13.55 -20.39
C GLY A 263 8.95 14.95 -20.22
N LEU A 264 7.64 15.12 -20.45
CA LEU A 264 6.97 16.41 -20.29
C LEU A 264 6.93 16.87 -18.84
N TRP A 265 6.79 15.95 -17.89
CA TRP A 265 6.78 16.21 -16.46
C TRP A 265 8.14 16.73 -15.97
N SER A 266 9.22 16.04 -16.36
CA SER A 266 10.59 16.48 -16.08
C SER A 266 10.86 17.85 -16.72
N LEU A 267 10.50 18.03 -18.00
CA LEU A 267 10.65 19.32 -18.69
C LEU A 267 9.88 20.44 -17.99
N ALA A 268 8.60 20.24 -17.66
CA ALA A 268 7.78 21.26 -16.99
C ALA A 268 8.34 21.66 -15.61
N LEU A 269 8.82 20.70 -14.81
CA LEU A 269 9.34 20.94 -13.46
C LEU A 269 10.80 21.42 -13.40
N VAL A 270 11.57 21.32 -14.50
CA VAL A 270 12.96 21.81 -14.55
C VAL A 270 13.09 23.09 -15.38
N THR A 271 12.57 23.10 -16.60
CA THR A 271 12.65 24.27 -17.50
C THR A 271 11.74 25.41 -17.06
N ARG A 272 10.62 25.08 -16.39
CA ARG A 272 9.53 25.99 -16.01
C ARG A 272 8.87 26.68 -17.22
N GLU A 273 8.91 26.04 -18.38
CA GLU A 273 8.28 26.53 -19.61
C GLU A 273 6.82 26.07 -19.71
N GLY A 274 5.90 27.02 -19.91
CA GLY A 274 4.46 26.78 -19.86
C GLY A 274 3.90 25.90 -20.99
N GLU A 275 4.65 25.73 -22.09
CA GLU A 275 4.22 24.84 -23.18
C GLU A 275 4.15 23.36 -22.75
N TYR A 276 5.02 22.94 -21.82
CA TYR A 276 5.00 21.56 -21.32
C TYR A 276 3.83 21.30 -20.37
N VAL A 277 3.35 22.33 -19.65
CA VAL A 277 2.11 22.22 -18.85
C VAL A 277 0.90 22.05 -19.78
N ALA A 278 0.80 22.84 -20.86
CA ALA A 278 -0.24 22.65 -21.87
C ALA A 278 -0.20 21.24 -22.50
N ALA A 279 1.00 20.77 -22.86
CA ALA A 279 1.19 19.44 -23.43
C ALA A 279 0.89 18.29 -22.44
N LEU A 280 1.06 18.50 -21.12
CA LEU A 280 0.62 17.57 -20.08
C LEU A 280 -0.91 17.54 -19.97
N ILE A 281 -1.57 18.70 -19.99
CA ILE A 281 -3.04 18.80 -19.99
C ILE A 281 -3.63 18.04 -21.19
N ASP A 282 -3.00 18.11 -22.37
CA ASP A 282 -3.38 17.33 -23.56
C ASP A 282 -3.31 15.80 -23.37
N LEU A 283 -2.61 15.29 -22.36
CA LEU A 283 -2.56 13.86 -22.04
C LEU A 283 -3.69 13.38 -21.13
N ILE A 284 -4.46 14.25 -20.47
CA ILE A 284 -5.56 13.89 -19.54
C ILE A 284 -6.43 12.70 -20.03
N PRO A 285 -6.99 12.67 -21.26
CA PRO A 285 -7.84 11.57 -21.71
C PRO A 285 -7.09 10.27 -22.05
N LYS A 286 -5.75 10.29 -22.07
CA LYS A 286 -4.88 9.17 -22.44
C LYS A 286 -4.15 8.55 -21.24
N LEU A 287 -3.99 9.30 -20.15
CA LEU A 287 -3.25 8.84 -18.98
C LEU A 287 -4.03 7.76 -18.21
N PRO A 288 -3.38 6.66 -17.78
CA PRO A 288 -4.02 5.69 -16.91
C PRO A 288 -4.33 6.31 -15.54
N ARG A 289 -5.31 5.74 -14.83
CA ARG A 289 -5.74 6.24 -13.50
C ARG A 289 -4.60 6.33 -12.49
N GLY A 290 -3.66 5.38 -12.55
CA GLY A 290 -2.46 5.38 -11.69
C GLY A 290 -1.42 6.46 -12.03
N ARG A 291 -1.62 7.24 -13.08
CA ARG A 291 -0.75 8.33 -13.50
C ARG A 291 -1.42 9.70 -13.39
N ILE A 292 -2.67 9.79 -13.82
CA ILE A 292 -3.38 11.07 -14.02
C ILE A 292 -3.52 11.91 -12.74
N TRP A 293 -3.53 11.29 -11.56
CA TRP A 293 -3.58 12.00 -10.27
C TRP A 293 -2.40 12.97 -10.07
N GLN A 294 -1.21 12.66 -10.63
CA GLN A 294 -0.03 13.51 -10.51
C GLN A 294 -0.25 14.86 -11.20
N LEU A 295 -0.92 14.82 -12.36
CA LEU A 295 -1.31 16.01 -13.10
C LEU A 295 -2.43 16.77 -12.41
N GLU A 296 -3.41 16.07 -11.82
CA GLU A 296 -4.46 16.72 -11.03
C GLU A 296 -3.88 17.47 -9.82
N ASP A 297 -2.91 16.87 -9.12
CA ASP A 297 -2.25 17.46 -7.97
C ASP A 297 -1.49 18.74 -8.34
N LEU A 298 -0.72 18.70 -9.44
CA LEU A 298 -0.04 19.87 -10.01
C LEU A 298 -1.05 20.96 -10.40
N LEU A 299 -2.04 20.64 -11.24
CA LEU A 299 -3.01 21.62 -11.74
C LEU A 299 -3.81 22.29 -10.62
N LEU A 300 -4.21 21.53 -9.59
CA LEU A 300 -4.87 22.09 -8.40
C LEU A 300 -3.92 22.91 -7.52
N THR A 301 -2.61 22.64 -7.54
CA THR A 301 -1.61 23.48 -6.87
C THR A 301 -1.45 24.83 -7.61
N LEU A 302 -1.59 24.83 -8.95
CA LEU A 302 -1.52 26.05 -9.76
C LEU A 302 -2.82 26.88 -9.72
N ALA A 303 -3.98 26.23 -9.69
CA ALA A 303 -5.29 26.88 -9.82
C ALA A 303 -6.06 27.08 -8.51
N GLY A 304 -5.70 26.37 -7.44
CA GLY A 304 -6.43 26.33 -6.16
C GLY A 304 -7.72 25.49 -6.19
N SER A 305 -8.41 25.42 -7.33
CA SER A 305 -9.60 24.59 -7.55
C SER A 305 -9.71 24.12 -8.99
N HIS A 306 -10.54 23.10 -9.26
CA HIS A 306 -10.92 22.74 -10.62
C HIS A 306 -11.64 23.90 -11.32
N PRO A 307 -11.42 24.12 -12.64
CA PRO A 307 -12.36 24.88 -13.46
C PRO A 307 -13.69 24.11 -13.57
N LYS A 308 -14.74 24.79 -14.05
CA LYS A 308 -16.01 24.13 -14.37
C LYS A 308 -15.74 22.97 -15.34
N ASP A 309 -16.36 21.82 -15.08
CA ASP A 309 -16.21 20.58 -15.86
C ASP A 309 -14.77 20.01 -15.88
N GLY A 310 -13.86 20.55 -15.06
CA GLY A 310 -12.44 20.17 -14.96
C GLY A 310 -12.09 18.96 -14.09
N ARG A 311 -13.08 18.30 -13.48
CA ARG A 311 -12.84 17.13 -12.59
C ARG A 311 -12.48 15.89 -13.38
N PHE A 312 -11.52 15.10 -12.89
CA PHE A 312 -11.09 13.88 -13.57
C PHE A 312 -12.04 12.70 -13.28
N LEU A 313 -13.32 12.82 -13.67
CA LEU A 313 -14.36 11.80 -13.50
C LEU A 313 -14.11 10.55 -14.38
N LYS A 314 -14.84 9.45 -14.16
CA LYS A 314 -14.44 8.10 -14.61
C LYS A 314 -14.33 7.94 -16.13
N SER A 315 -15.29 8.50 -16.87
CA SER A 315 -15.50 8.20 -18.30
C SER A 315 -14.51 8.92 -19.24
N PRO A 316 -14.21 8.35 -20.42
CA PRO A 316 -13.38 9.03 -21.42
C PRO A 316 -13.93 10.39 -21.86
N ALA A 317 -15.26 10.51 -21.97
CA ALA A 317 -15.92 11.77 -22.32
C ALA A 317 -15.75 12.85 -21.24
N ALA A 318 -15.78 12.47 -19.96
CA ALA A 318 -15.52 13.41 -18.87
C ALA A 318 -14.05 13.80 -18.75
N LEU A 319 -13.10 12.88 -19.04
CA LEU A 319 -11.69 13.23 -19.15
C LEU A 319 -11.41 14.19 -20.33
N GLU A 320 -12.10 14.02 -21.45
CA GLU A 320 -12.01 14.95 -22.59
C GLU A 320 -12.60 16.33 -22.23
N ALA A 321 -13.75 16.36 -21.55
CA ALA A 321 -14.31 17.62 -21.03
C ALA A 321 -13.34 18.31 -20.06
N ALA A 322 -12.72 17.55 -19.15
CA ALA A 322 -11.72 18.07 -18.23
C ALA A 322 -10.48 18.61 -18.96
N ARG A 323 -9.98 17.92 -20.00
CA ARG A 323 -8.91 18.41 -20.88
C ARG A 323 -9.28 19.77 -21.48
N VAL A 324 -10.47 19.89 -22.08
CA VAL A 324 -10.94 21.15 -22.69
C VAL A 324 -11.04 22.26 -21.65
N ALA A 325 -11.60 21.98 -20.47
CA ALA A 325 -11.72 22.94 -19.38
C ALA A 325 -10.37 23.42 -18.86
N TRP A 326 -9.40 22.52 -18.67
CA TRP A 326 -8.05 22.87 -18.22
C TRP A 326 -7.22 23.59 -19.28
N LEU A 327 -7.36 23.26 -20.56
CA LEU A 327 -6.74 24.04 -21.65
C LEU A 327 -7.34 25.45 -21.75
N GLY A 328 -8.66 25.59 -21.55
CA GLY A 328 -9.31 26.89 -21.44
C GLY A 328 -8.76 27.71 -20.28
N TRP A 329 -8.70 27.13 -19.08
CA TRP A 329 -8.10 27.76 -17.90
C TRP A 329 -6.63 28.14 -18.13
N TRP A 330 -5.83 27.26 -18.72
CA TRP A 330 -4.42 27.51 -19.03
C TRP A 330 -4.26 28.67 -20.02
N LYS A 331 -5.10 28.74 -21.06
CA LYS A 331 -5.11 29.86 -22.02
C LYS A 331 -5.49 31.19 -21.38
N GLU A 332 -6.38 31.21 -20.37
CA GLU A 332 -6.81 32.43 -19.70
C GLU A 332 -5.90 32.90 -18.56
N LYS A 333 -5.26 31.95 -17.85
CA LYS A 333 -4.56 32.20 -16.58
C LYS A 333 -3.09 31.78 -16.58
N GLY A 334 -2.67 30.90 -17.48
CA GLY A 334 -1.32 30.31 -17.53
C GLY A 334 -0.20 31.34 -17.59
N ASP A 335 -0.38 32.42 -18.36
CA ASP A 335 0.57 33.54 -18.45
C ASP A 335 0.79 34.28 -17.11
N ARG A 336 -0.12 34.10 -16.14
CA ARG A 336 -0.03 34.66 -14.78
C ARG A 336 0.53 33.66 -13.76
N VAL A 337 0.75 32.41 -14.16
CA VAL A 337 1.30 31.35 -13.31
C VAL A 337 2.82 31.46 -13.32
N ASP A 338 3.38 31.90 -12.20
CA ASP A 338 4.83 31.96 -12.02
C ASP A 338 5.40 30.55 -11.74
N LEU A 339 5.63 29.79 -12.81
CA LEU A 339 6.25 28.47 -12.75
C LEU A 339 7.69 28.51 -12.20
N VAL A 340 8.36 29.67 -12.18
CA VAL A 340 9.72 29.80 -11.62
C VAL A 340 9.68 29.86 -10.09
N LYS A 341 8.67 30.51 -9.50
CA LYS A 341 8.45 30.54 -8.04
C LYS A 341 7.75 29.29 -7.47
N LEU A 342 7.31 28.35 -8.32
CA LEU A 342 6.60 27.15 -7.89
C LEU A 342 7.52 26.14 -7.17
N ASP A 343 7.48 26.13 -5.83
CA ASP A 343 7.99 25.02 -5.00
C ASP A 343 6.97 23.88 -4.96
N TYR A 344 6.87 23.13 -6.07
CA TYR A 344 5.93 22.01 -6.16
C TYR A 344 6.43 20.81 -5.35
N LYS A 345 5.68 20.48 -4.30
CA LYS A 345 5.81 19.26 -3.50
C LYS A 345 4.48 18.50 -3.62
N PRO A 346 4.47 17.27 -4.16
CA PRO A 346 3.25 16.48 -4.25
C PRO A 346 2.57 16.37 -2.88
N ARG A 347 1.25 16.63 -2.82
CA ARG A 347 0.47 16.49 -1.58
C ARG A 347 0.25 15.03 -1.21
N VAL A 348 0.39 14.13 -2.18
CA VAL A 348 0.36 12.67 -2.00
C VAL A 348 1.44 11.98 -2.84
N THR A 349 1.81 10.77 -2.45
CA THR A 349 2.69 9.84 -3.17
C THR A 349 1.93 8.94 -4.15
N GLY A 350 0.59 8.90 -4.07
CA GLY A 350 -0.29 8.05 -4.86
C GLY A 350 -0.42 6.62 -4.32
N HIS A 351 0.25 6.29 -3.22
CA HIS A 351 0.14 4.97 -2.60
C HIS A 351 -1.20 4.84 -1.87
N THR A 352 -1.82 3.66 -1.94
CA THR A 352 -3.01 3.34 -1.15
C THR A 352 -2.69 2.17 -0.23
N ASP A 353 -2.65 2.43 1.08
CA ASP A 353 -2.56 1.37 2.09
C ASP A 353 -3.95 0.79 2.32
N VAL A 354 -4.05 -0.52 2.39
CA VAL A 354 -5.30 -1.27 2.60
C VAL A 354 -5.10 -2.28 3.71
N ILE A 355 -6.01 -2.26 4.69
CA ILE A 355 -6.14 -3.32 5.70
C ILE A 355 -7.18 -4.32 5.20
N GLU A 356 -6.75 -5.56 5.03
CA GLU A 356 -7.59 -6.69 4.61
C GLU A 356 -7.66 -7.74 5.72
N MET A 357 -8.87 -8.24 5.99
CA MET A 357 -9.16 -9.14 7.11
C MET A 357 -9.84 -10.43 6.63
N ASP A 358 -9.36 -11.57 7.13
CA ASP A 358 -10.06 -12.84 7.05
C ASP A 358 -11.04 -12.94 8.23
N SER A 359 -12.32 -12.67 7.97
CA SER A 359 -13.39 -12.78 8.96
C SER A 359 -13.72 -14.23 9.34
N THR A 360 -13.15 -15.23 8.68
CA THR A 360 -13.32 -16.66 8.99
C THR A 360 -12.13 -17.22 9.79
N GLY A 361 -10.92 -16.74 9.51
CA GLY A 361 -9.66 -17.16 10.13
C GLY A 361 -9.34 -16.50 11.47
N PHE A 362 -10.30 -16.41 12.40
CA PHE A 362 -10.11 -15.86 13.76
C PHE A 362 -9.45 -14.46 13.79
N GLY A 363 -9.84 -13.59 12.85
CA GLY A 363 -9.32 -12.23 12.75
C GLY A 363 -7.89 -12.12 12.25
N GLN A 364 -7.32 -13.13 11.58
CA GLN A 364 -6.08 -12.93 10.83
C GLN A 364 -6.30 -11.87 9.73
N GLY A 365 -5.30 -11.02 9.52
CA GLY A 365 -5.35 -9.99 8.50
C GLY A 365 -3.98 -9.70 7.89
N ARG A 366 -3.99 -8.75 6.98
CA ARG A 366 -2.79 -8.21 6.33
C ARG A 366 -2.93 -6.72 6.06
N VAL A 367 -1.78 -6.07 5.93
CA VAL A 367 -1.66 -4.72 5.36
C VAL A 367 -1.04 -4.87 3.97
N VAL A 368 -1.60 -4.19 2.98
CA VAL A 368 -1.10 -4.15 1.61
C VAL A 368 -0.91 -2.69 1.20
N CYS A 369 0.29 -2.31 0.75
CA CYS A 369 0.52 -1.02 0.10
C CYS A 369 0.44 -1.20 -1.41
N LEU A 370 -0.52 -0.53 -2.03
CA LEU A 370 -0.68 -0.47 -3.47
C LEU A 370 0.03 0.77 -4.01
N GLY A 371 0.75 0.61 -5.11
CA GLY A 371 1.13 1.73 -5.98
C GLY A 371 -0.12 2.35 -6.62
N PRO A 372 0.00 3.53 -7.24
CA PRO A 372 -1.15 4.17 -7.87
C PRO A 372 -1.67 3.36 -9.08
N ASP A 373 -0.85 2.50 -9.68
CA ASP A 373 -1.20 1.52 -10.71
C ASP A 373 -1.89 0.24 -10.17
N LEU A 374 -2.19 0.19 -8.86
CA LEU A 374 -2.79 -0.93 -8.15
C LEU A 374 -1.95 -2.22 -8.12
N LYS A 375 -0.67 -2.13 -8.50
CA LYS A 375 0.31 -3.17 -8.17
C LYS A 375 0.71 -3.06 -6.72
N GLU A 376 0.99 -4.20 -6.11
CA GLU A 376 1.47 -4.23 -4.74
C GLU A 376 2.94 -3.80 -4.69
N LYS A 377 3.27 -2.90 -3.75
CA LYS A 377 4.63 -2.48 -3.44
C LYS A 377 5.21 -3.31 -2.29
N TRP A 378 4.38 -3.68 -1.32
CA TRP A 378 4.70 -4.60 -0.23
C TRP A 378 3.41 -5.09 0.47
N ARG A 379 3.53 -6.21 1.20
CA ARG A 379 2.49 -6.73 2.11
C ARG A 379 3.09 -7.14 3.45
N ILE A 380 2.31 -6.98 4.52
CA ILE A 380 2.60 -7.50 5.86
C ILE A 380 1.47 -8.45 6.24
N VAL A 381 1.78 -9.70 6.54
CA VAL A 381 0.83 -10.75 6.91
C VAL A 381 0.96 -11.14 8.39
N GLY A 382 -0.03 -11.84 8.93
CA GLY A 382 0.02 -12.36 10.31
C GLY A 382 -0.22 -11.29 11.39
N VAL A 383 -0.90 -10.21 11.05
CA VAL A 383 -1.42 -9.22 12.00
C VAL A 383 -2.81 -9.67 12.46
N ASN A 384 -3.10 -9.65 13.76
CA ASN A 384 -4.40 -10.10 14.28
C ASN A 384 -5.34 -8.93 14.61
N ASN A 385 -6.48 -8.92 13.92
CA ASN A 385 -7.48 -7.88 13.89
C ASN A 385 -6.86 -6.48 13.74
N PRO A 386 -6.09 -6.24 12.65
CA PRO A 386 -5.54 -4.92 12.36
C PRO A 386 -6.68 -3.92 12.18
N THR A 387 -6.68 -2.85 12.96
CA THR A 387 -7.70 -1.79 12.84
C THR A 387 -7.14 -0.51 12.26
N ASP A 388 -5.86 -0.21 12.46
CA ASP A 388 -5.21 0.96 11.87
C ASP A 388 -3.78 0.68 11.41
N VAL A 389 -3.33 1.47 10.45
CA VAL A 389 -1.96 1.47 9.95
C VAL A 389 -1.48 2.87 9.62
N LYS A 390 -0.24 3.18 9.99
CA LYS A 390 0.46 4.41 9.56
C LYS A 390 1.86 4.05 9.08
N VAL A 391 2.25 4.59 7.93
CA VAL A 391 3.63 4.54 7.44
C VAL A 391 4.35 5.80 7.91
N ALA A 392 5.41 5.64 8.70
CA ALA A 392 6.23 6.72 9.22
C ALA A 392 7.18 7.26 8.12
N PRO A 393 7.74 8.49 8.26
CA PRO A 393 8.62 9.09 7.25
C PRO A 393 9.90 8.30 6.95
N ASN A 394 10.34 7.43 7.87
CA ASN A 394 11.46 6.49 7.69
C ASN A 394 11.08 5.20 6.93
N GLY A 395 9.82 5.06 6.50
CA GLY A 395 9.29 3.87 5.82
C GLY A 395 8.83 2.74 6.75
N HIS A 396 8.94 2.89 8.07
CA HIS A 396 8.42 1.89 9.01
C HIS A 396 6.89 1.91 9.06
N VAL A 397 6.29 0.74 9.23
CA VAL A 397 4.85 0.51 9.22
C VAL A 397 4.38 0.20 10.65
N TRP A 398 3.63 1.12 11.23
CA TRP A 398 3.02 0.98 12.55
C TRP A 398 1.60 0.44 12.40
N VAL A 399 1.28 -0.64 13.10
CA VAL A 399 -0.03 -1.32 13.00
C VAL A 399 -0.66 -1.44 14.40
N ALA A 400 -1.93 -1.05 14.51
CA ALA A 400 -2.77 -1.31 15.67
C ALA A 400 -3.43 -2.69 15.55
N GLU A 401 -3.07 -3.63 16.41
CA GLU A 401 -3.62 -4.99 16.44
C GLU A 401 -4.58 -5.15 17.61
N SER A 402 -5.88 -5.00 17.35
CA SER A 402 -6.88 -4.91 18.41
C SER A 402 -6.92 -6.14 19.30
N ASN A 403 -6.97 -7.33 18.69
CA ASN A 403 -7.10 -8.59 19.43
C ASN A 403 -5.83 -8.95 20.22
N ASN A 404 -4.66 -8.54 19.72
CA ASN A 404 -3.39 -8.75 20.41
C ASN A 404 -3.08 -7.65 21.45
N ASN A 405 -3.96 -6.65 21.63
CA ASN A 405 -3.81 -5.57 22.63
C ASN A 405 -2.47 -4.82 22.53
N GLN A 406 -1.99 -4.60 21.30
CA GLN A 406 -0.68 -4.02 21.00
C GLN A 406 -0.70 -3.07 19.81
N VAL A 407 0.26 -2.15 19.80
CA VAL A 407 0.70 -1.39 18.61
C VAL A 407 2.13 -1.81 18.30
N VAL A 408 2.40 -2.14 17.04
CA VAL A 408 3.64 -2.79 16.63
C VAL A 408 4.24 -2.09 15.42
N GLU A 409 5.51 -1.72 15.55
CA GLU A 409 6.33 -1.19 14.45
C GLU A 409 6.95 -2.35 13.66
N ARG A 410 6.90 -2.25 12.35
CA ARG A 410 7.49 -3.19 11.40
C ARG A 410 8.25 -2.46 10.31
N ASP A 411 9.16 -3.16 9.64
CA ASP A 411 9.55 -2.76 8.28
C ASP A 411 8.57 -3.35 7.25
N THR A 412 8.75 -3.00 5.98
CA THR A 412 7.89 -3.42 4.87
C THR A 412 7.96 -4.93 4.55
N THR A 413 8.89 -5.68 5.15
CA THR A 413 8.91 -7.16 5.07
C THR A 413 8.00 -7.81 6.12
N GLY A 414 7.50 -7.02 7.07
CA GLY A 414 6.72 -7.49 8.21
C GLY A 414 7.56 -7.89 9.43
N ARG A 415 8.90 -7.80 9.36
CA ARG A 415 9.77 -7.96 10.53
C ARG A 415 9.41 -6.91 11.57
N ILE A 416 9.29 -7.36 12.81
CA ILE A 416 8.89 -6.52 13.94
C ILE A 416 10.13 -5.85 14.54
N LEU A 417 10.07 -4.52 14.64
CA LEU A 417 11.15 -3.67 15.12
C LEU A 417 10.93 -3.29 16.59
N THR A 418 9.69 -2.93 16.96
CA THR A 418 9.29 -2.78 18.36
C THR A 418 7.81 -3.13 18.58
N ARG A 419 7.44 -3.39 19.83
CA ARG A 419 6.06 -3.65 20.28
C ARG A 419 5.75 -2.77 21.49
N ARG A 420 4.56 -2.17 21.52
CA ARG A 420 4.02 -1.46 22.68
C ARG A 420 2.70 -2.11 23.07
N ASN A 421 2.66 -2.67 24.29
CA ASN A 421 1.57 -3.51 24.81
C ASN A 421 0.74 -2.73 25.87
N ALA A 422 -0.04 -3.46 26.69
CA ALA A 422 -0.89 -2.92 27.75
C ALA A 422 -2.02 -1.98 27.26
N LEU A 423 -2.44 -2.17 26.01
CA LEU A 423 -3.63 -1.56 25.44
C LEU A 423 -4.86 -2.46 25.66
N GLN A 424 -6.05 -1.98 25.31
CA GLN A 424 -7.29 -2.77 25.34
C GLN A 424 -8.10 -2.51 24.07
N GLN A 425 -7.86 -3.33 23.05
CA GLN A 425 -8.32 -3.14 21.67
C GLN A 425 -8.02 -1.72 21.13
N PRO A 426 -6.77 -1.39 20.77
CA PRO A 426 -6.47 -0.20 19.96
C PRO A 426 -7.26 -0.21 18.65
N LEU A 427 -7.65 0.98 18.17
CA LEU A 427 -8.57 1.22 17.04
C LEU A 427 -8.01 2.22 16.01
N ASN A 428 -7.28 3.22 16.52
CA ASN A 428 -6.68 4.30 15.74
C ASN A 428 -5.34 4.69 16.39
N ILE A 429 -4.36 5.03 15.57
CA ILE A 429 -3.09 5.60 15.99
C ILE A 429 -2.82 6.85 15.15
N ASP A 430 -2.28 7.92 15.73
CA ASP A 430 -1.85 9.11 14.98
C ASP A 430 -0.51 9.59 15.53
N PHE A 431 0.47 9.84 14.64
CA PHE A 431 1.74 10.44 15.05
C PHE A 431 1.52 11.87 15.56
N THR A 432 2.25 12.24 16.61
CA THR A 432 2.26 13.63 17.11
C THR A 432 3.46 14.39 16.52
N PRO A 433 3.39 15.73 16.36
CA PRO A 433 4.45 16.50 15.67
C PRO A 433 5.84 16.42 16.32
N ASP A 434 5.91 16.06 17.60
CA ASP A 434 7.12 15.82 18.41
C ASP A 434 7.67 14.39 18.27
N GLY A 435 7.12 13.57 17.37
CA GLY A 435 7.54 12.19 17.10
C GLY A 435 6.94 11.15 18.05
N GLY A 436 6.03 11.55 18.93
CA GLY A 436 5.21 10.64 19.73
C GLY A 436 4.03 10.04 18.97
N MET A 437 3.08 9.46 19.70
CA MET A 437 1.91 8.82 19.11
C MET A 437 0.69 8.88 20.04
N LEU A 438 -0.42 9.38 19.51
CA LEU A 438 -1.76 9.21 20.07
C LEU A 438 -2.23 7.78 19.77
N VAL A 439 -2.83 7.11 20.75
CA VAL A 439 -3.47 5.80 20.61
C VAL A 439 -4.89 5.88 21.16
N VAL A 440 -5.86 5.49 20.34
CA VAL A 440 -7.28 5.37 20.71
C VAL A 440 -7.60 3.88 20.85
N CYS A 441 -8.11 3.47 22.01
CA CYS A 441 -8.55 2.12 22.32
C CYS A 441 -10.05 2.07 22.60
N ARG A 442 -10.63 0.90 22.87
CA ARG A 442 -12.06 0.77 23.22
C ARG A 442 -12.43 1.45 24.54
N ASN A 443 -11.51 1.52 25.50
CA ASN A 443 -11.74 1.99 26.87
C ASN A 443 -10.80 3.11 27.35
N ASN A 444 -9.91 3.61 26.50
CA ASN A 444 -9.09 4.78 26.81
C ASN A 444 -8.59 5.47 25.54
N VAL A 445 -8.11 6.70 25.74
CA VAL A 445 -7.31 7.45 24.79
C VAL A 445 -6.01 7.81 25.51
N LEU A 446 -4.86 7.63 24.90
CA LEU A 446 -3.57 7.93 25.54
C LEU A 446 -2.56 8.48 24.52
N GLN A 447 -1.57 9.22 25.03
CA GLN A 447 -0.44 9.67 24.23
C GLN A 447 0.86 9.10 24.78
N TRP A 448 1.67 8.53 23.89
CA TRP A 448 3.07 8.21 24.12
C TRP A 448 3.96 9.31 23.56
N ASP A 449 5.10 9.56 24.20
CA ASP A 449 6.21 10.30 23.60
C ASP A 449 6.95 9.44 22.56
N LYS A 450 7.97 10.03 21.93
CA LYS A 450 8.82 9.37 20.93
C LYS A 450 9.47 8.09 21.47
N ASP A 451 9.85 8.07 22.75
CA ASP A 451 10.55 6.96 23.40
C ASP A 451 9.56 5.88 23.90
N GLY A 452 8.26 6.15 23.85
CA GLY A 452 7.18 5.21 24.18
C GLY A 452 6.67 5.29 25.60
N LYS A 453 7.06 6.31 26.36
CA LYS A 453 6.53 6.56 27.70
C LYS A 453 5.18 7.26 27.60
N GLN A 454 4.23 6.86 28.46
CA GLN A 454 2.93 7.51 28.55
C GLN A 454 3.06 8.94 29.10
N VAL A 455 2.59 9.91 28.31
CA VAL A 455 2.51 11.33 28.68
C VAL A 455 1.23 11.61 29.44
N TRP A 456 0.10 11.13 28.92
CA TRP A 456 -1.22 11.21 29.54
C TRP A 456 -2.11 10.05 29.07
N ALA A 457 -3.17 9.78 29.83
CA ALA A 457 -4.24 8.86 29.46
C ALA A 457 -5.60 9.37 29.99
N HIS A 458 -6.64 9.16 29.19
CA HIS A 458 -8.04 9.49 29.47
C HIS A 458 -8.85 8.19 29.47
N ALA A 459 -9.32 7.76 30.63
CA ALA A 459 -10.08 6.52 30.80
C ALA A 459 -11.54 6.68 30.37
N ARG A 460 -12.12 5.61 29.81
CA ARG A 460 -13.49 5.53 29.31
C ARG A 460 -14.12 4.17 29.64
N PRO A 461 -15.46 4.07 29.62
CA PRO A 461 -16.12 2.78 29.41
C PRO A 461 -15.68 2.13 28.09
N TYR A 462 -16.01 0.87 27.86
CA TYR A 462 -15.65 0.12 26.64
C TYR A 462 -16.48 0.54 25.41
N ASP A 463 -16.68 1.84 25.21
CA ASP A 463 -17.69 2.43 24.31
C ASP A 463 -17.13 3.23 23.13
N ILE A 464 -15.82 3.50 23.09
CA ILE A 464 -15.18 4.18 21.96
C ILE A 464 -15.23 3.28 20.72
N MET A 465 -15.52 3.88 19.57
CA MET A 465 -15.61 3.19 18.27
C MET A 465 -14.61 3.73 17.24
N ALA A 466 -14.23 5.00 17.37
CA ALA A 466 -13.15 5.60 16.60
C ALA A 466 -12.64 6.87 17.29
N GLY A 467 -11.44 7.30 16.93
CA GLY A 467 -10.94 8.63 17.22
C GLY A 467 -9.83 9.05 16.27
N CYS A 468 -9.46 10.34 16.33
CA CYS A 468 -8.37 10.91 15.55
C CYS A 468 -7.78 12.15 16.23
N ARG A 469 -6.54 12.47 15.87
CA ARG A 469 -5.92 13.76 16.16
C ARG A 469 -6.40 14.83 15.18
N LEU A 470 -6.86 15.97 15.69
CA LEU A 470 -7.22 17.14 14.90
C LEU A 470 -6.00 18.06 14.68
N PRO A 471 -5.97 18.90 13.62
CA PRO A 471 -4.83 19.79 13.35
C PRO A 471 -4.59 20.82 14.46
N THR A 472 -5.64 21.19 15.19
CA THR A 472 -5.56 22.07 16.39
C THR A 472 -4.80 21.45 17.55
N GLY A 473 -4.45 20.16 17.46
CA GLY A 473 -3.79 19.40 18.53
C GLY A 473 -4.74 18.82 19.58
N GLU A 474 -6.05 19.02 19.42
CA GLU A 474 -7.09 18.31 20.18
C GLU A 474 -7.27 16.88 19.65
N THR A 475 -7.82 16.00 20.47
CA THR A 475 -8.24 14.65 20.06
C THR A 475 -9.75 14.56 20.00
N LEU A 476 -10.30 14.03 18.90
CA LEU A 476 -11.71 13.72 18.74
C LEU A 476 -11.92 12.22 18.93
N TYR A 477 -12.93 11.80 19.69
CA TYR A 477 -13.37 10.40 19.72
C TYR A 477 -14.89 10.29 19.71
N VAL A 478 -15.39 9.18 19.16
CA VAL A 478 -16.82 8.88 19.03
C VAL A 478 -17.18 7.53 19.66
N THR A 479 -18.41 7.41 20.14
CA THR A 479 -18.88 6.28 20.95
C THR A 479 -20.12 5.58 20.37
N ASN A 480 -20.32 4.29 20.66
CA ASN A 480 -21.49 3.51 20.22
C ASN A 480 -22.77 3.81 21.01
N LEU A 481 -23.25 5.06 20.98
CA LEU A 481 -24.57 5.40 21.48
C LEU A 481 -25.59 5.29 20.35
N TYR A 482 -26.52 4.34 20.49
CA TYR A 482 -27.63 4.14 19.58
C TYR A 482 -28.59 5.34 19.63
N GLN A 483 -28.58 6.14 18.57
CA GLN A 483 -29.60 7.15 18.29
C GLN A 483 -30.66 6.51 17.40
N GLY A 484 -31.81 6.21 17.98
CA GLY A 484 -32.91 5.57 17.25
C GLY A 484 -34.27 5.99 17.79
N PRO A 485 -35.37 5.52 17.18
CA PRO A 485 -36.71 5.92 17.59
C PRO A 485 -36.95 5.63 19.08
N GLY A 486 -37.13 6.68 19.89
CA GLY A 486 -37.34 6.59 21.34
C GLY A 486 -36.08 6.76 22.22
N ASN A 487 -34.87 6.74 21.67
CA ASN A 487 -33.66 7.17 22.38
C ASN A 487 -33.04 8.37 21.64
N PRO A 488 -33.20 9.61 22.13
CA PRO A 488 -32.62 10.77 21.47
C PRO A 488 -31.08 10.75 21.44
N GLY A 489 -30.47 9.95 22.32
CA GLY A 489 -29.03 9.91 22.52
C GLY A 489 -28.52 11.13 23.27
N GLY A 490 -27.54 10.92 24.15
CA GLY A 490 -26.63 12.00 24.53
C GLY A 490 -25.66 12.30 23.38
N PRO A 491 -24.79 13.31 23.54
CA PRO A 491 -23.63 13.48 22.67
C PRO A 491 -22.86 12.17 22.54
N ASN A 492 -22.50 11.79 21.32
CA ASN A 492 -21.72 10.59 21.00
C ASN A 492 -20.33 10.94 20.45
N SER A 493 -19.98 12.23 20.47
CA SER A 493 -18.73 12.81 19.97
C SER A 493 -18.16 13.74 21.02
N PHE A 494 -16.89 13.54 21.38
CA PHE A 494 -16.21 14.16 22.51
C PHE A 494 -14.82 14.64 22.09
N ARG A 495 -14.34 15.73 22.71
CA ARG A 495 -13.01 16.29 22.43
C ARG A 495 -12.15 16.37 23.69
N LEU A 496 -10.90 15.94 23.56
CA LEU A 496 -9.85 16.16 24.55
C LEU A 496 -8.92 17.27 24.06
N ASP A 497 -8.40 18.07 24.99
CA ASP A 497 -7.33 19.02 24.71
C ASP A 497 -5.99 18.31 24.42
N ALA A 498 -4.95 19.08 24.12
CA ALA A 498 -3.61 18.54 23.84
C ALA A 498 -2.93 17.86 25.06
N LYS A 499 -3.56 17.88 26.24
CA LYS A 499 -3.09 17.24 27.48
C LYS A 499 -4.00 16.10 27.94
N GLY A 500 -5.01 15.73 27.15
CA GLY A 500 -5.96 14.65 27.46
C GLY A 500 -7.12 15.04 28.38
N ALA A 501 -7.29 16.33 28.69
CA ALA A 501 -8.41 16.82 29.51
C ALA A 501 -9.67 17.04 28.64
N ASP A 502 -10.86 16.82 29.20
CA ASP A 502 -12.13 17.03 28.50
C ASP A 502 -12.33 18.52 28.13
N ALA A 503 -12.37 18.80 26.82
CA ALA A 503 -12.55 20.14 26.27
C ALA A 503 -14.01 20.62 26.29
N LYS A 504 -14.96 19.75 26.67
CA LYS A 504 -16.42 20.00 26.79
C LYS A 504 -17.10 20.44 25.50
N LYS A 505 -16.49 20.16 24.35
CA LYS A 505 -16.99 20.45 22.99
C LYS A 505 -17.76 19.25 22.44
N ASN A 506 -18.80 18.83 23.16
CA ASN A 506 -19.51 17.59 22.89
C ASN A 506 -20.55 17.78 21.78
N LEU A 507 -20.61 16.85 20.82
CA LEU A 507 -21.47 16.91 19.64
C LEU A 507 -22.25 15.60 19.43
N THR A 508 -23.22 15.66 18.52
CA THR A 508 -24.08 14.54 18.14
C THR A 508 -23.93 14.28 16.64
N PHE A 509 -23.29 13.17 16.27
CA PHE A 509 -23.22 12.63 14.91
C PHE A 509 -24.18 11.44 14.78
N GLY A 510 -24.40 10.87 13.58
CA GLY A 510 -25.28 9.73 13.41
C GLY A 510 -24.79 8.44 14.06
N TRP A 511 -25.50 7.33 13.82
CA TRP A 511 -25.25 6.07 14.51
C TRP A 511 -24.00 5.35 14.00
N ILE A 512 -23.06 5.15 14.92
CA ILE A 512 -21.75 4.52 14.71
C ILE A 512 -21.86 2.99 14.85
N MET A 513 -22.01 2.30 13.73
CA MET A 513 -22.22 0.84 13.69
C MET A 513 -20.98 -0.01 13.91
N GLN A 514 -19.81 0.46 13.46
CA GLN A 514 -18.59 -0.34 13.34
C GLN A 514 -17.41 0.43 13.91
N ILE A 515 -16.37 -0.31 14.34
CA ILE A 515 -15.04 0.24 14.58
C ILE A 515 -14.56 0.85 13.26
N GLN A 516 -14.10 2.10 13.29
CA GLN A 516 -13.86 2.85 12.06
C GLN A 516 -12.71 3.87 12.13
N ALA A 517 -12.39 4.48 10.99
CA ALA A 517 -11.58 5.69 10.92
C ALA A 517 -12.47 6.94 10.82
N LEU A 518 -12.10 8.00 11.55
CA LEU A 518 -12.61 9.35 11.31
C LEU A 518 -11.73 10.06 10.28
N GLY A 519 -12.33 10.61 9.23
CA GLY A 519 -11.59 11.35 8.19
C GLY A 519 -11.53 12.84 8.49
N VAL A 520 -10.39 13.36 8.96
CA VAL A 520 -10.23 14.80 9.22
C VAL A 520 -10.31 15.61 7.92
N VAL A 521 -11.05 16.73 7.93
CA VAL A 521 -11.21 17.63 6.77
C VAL A 521 -10.94 19.07 7.21
N GLY A 522 -9.73 19.57 6.93
CA GLY A 522 -9.30 20.87 7.45
C GLY A 522 -9.26 20.90 8.98
N GLU A 523 -9.46 22.07 9.58
CA GLU A 523 -9.42 22.25 11.04
C GLU A 523 -10.77 22.07 11.74
N ASP A 524 -11.88 22.22 11.01
CA ASP A 524 -13.21 22.37 11.57
C ASP A 524 -14.24 21.36 11.06
N LYS A 525 -13.82 20.32 10.33
CA LYS A 525 -14.73 19.26 9.86
C LYS A 525 -14.17 17.84 10.03
N VAL A 526 -15.09 16.88 10.11
CA VAL A 526 -14.78 15.45 10.16
C VAL A 526 -15.74 14.66 9.28
N LEU A 527 -15.22 13.62 8.63
CA LEU A 527 -15.98 12.57 7.96
C LEU A 527 -16.19 11.39 8.91
N VAL A 528 -17.40 10.86 8.91
CA VAL A 528 -17.87 9.78 9.78
C VAL A 528 -18.58 8.73 8.93
N CYS A 529 -18.27 7.46 9.13
CA CYS A 529 -19.06 6.36 8.59
C CYS A 529 -20.23 6.05 9.54
N GLU A 530 -21.46 6.16 9.08
CA GLU A 530 -22.63 6.02 9.94
C GLU A 530 -23.79 5.30 9.25
N ARG A 531 -24.80 4.96 10.04
CA ARG A 531 -26.04 4.33 9.56
C ARG A 531 -27.24 5.21 9.93
N ASP A 532 -28.00 5.65 8.93
CA ASP A 532 -29.32 6.20 9.19
C ASP A 532 -30.28 5.05 9.52
N ASN A 533 -30.83 5.08 10.73
CA ASN A 533 -31.78 4.07 11.23
C ASN A 533 -33.17 4.67 11.52
N LYS A 534 -33.51 5.82 10.90
CA LYS A 534 -34.87 6.40 10.98
C LYS A 534 -35.95 5.44 10.48
N ASN A 535 -35.61 4.57 9.54
CA ASN A 535 -36.42 3.43 9.15
C ASN A 535 -35.68 2.12 9.47
N PRO A 536 -35.95 1.48 10.63
CA PRO A 536 -35.29 0.22 11.00
C PRO A 536 -35.52 -0.95 10.04
N ALA A 537 -36.56 -0.90 9.19
CA ALA A 537 -36.79 -1.92 8.14
C ALA A 537 -35.94 -1.70 6.88
N ALA A 538 -35.38 -0.50 6.70
CA ALA A 538 -34.50 -0.14 5.59
C ALA A 538 -33.41 0.85 6.07
N PRO A 539 -32.47 0.41 6.93
CA PRO A 539 -31.35 1.24 7.34
C PRO A 539 -30.44 1.57 6.15
N GLN A 540 -29.89 2.78 6.15
CA GLN A 540 -29.04 3.30 5.08
C GLN A 540 -27.63 3.57 5.60
N ASP A 541 -26.65 2.83 5.09
CA ASP A 541 -25.23 3.08 5.35
C ASP A 541 -24.77 4.34 4.61
N ARG A 542 -23.94 5.20 5.22
CA ARG A 542 -23.44 6.41 4.57
C ARG A 542 -22.11 6.90 5.13
N VAL A 543 -21.49 7.81 4.41
CA VAL A 543 -20.43 8.68 4.93
C VAL A 543 -20.99 10.09 5.03
N ALA A 544 -20.82 10.73 6.18
CA ALA A 544 -21.31 12.07 6.48
C ALA A 544 -20.17 13.01 6.87
N GLU A 545 -20.18 14.25 6.36
CA GLU A 545 -19.29 15.32 6.80
C GLU A 545 -20.00 16.18 7.85
N TYR A 546 -19.35 16.41 8.98
CA TYR A 546 -19.84 17.22 10.09
C TYR A 546 -18.93 18.41 10.37
N ASP A 547 -19.55 19.58 10.58
CA ASP A 547 -18.90 20.76 11.13
C ASP A 547 -18.68 20.61 12.65
N LEU A 548 -17.44 20.75 13.10
CA LEU A 548 -16.98 20.55 14.48
C LEU A 548 -17.23 21.75 15.41
N LYS A 549 -17.86 22.83 14.92
CA LYS A 549 -18.28 24.00 15.71
C LYS A 549 -19.77 23.92 16.06
N THR A 550 -20.57 23.35 15.16
CA THR A 550 -22.05 23.34 15.22
C THR A 550 -22.67 21.96 15.33
N GLY A 551 -21.92 20.88 15.02
CA GLY A 551 -22.47 19.53 14.89
C GLY A 551 -23.37 19.34 13.67
N LYS A 552 -23.43 20.32 12.75
CA LYS A 552 -24.28 20.24 11.57
C LYS A 552 -23.62 19.39 10.48
N GLN A 553 -24.40 18.48 9.89
CA GLN A 553 -23.99 17.74 8.70
C GLN A 553 -23.90 18.70 7.49
N THR A 554 -22.74 18.77 6.84
CA THR A 554 -22.45 19.66 5.70
C THR A 554 -22.45 18.95 4.35
N TRP A 555 -22.17 17.65 4.32
CA TRP A 555 -22.22 16.79 3.12
C TRP A 555 -22.56 15.35 3.54
N LYS A 556 -23.06 14.54 2.60
CA LYS A 556 -23.19 13.09 2.77
C LYS A 556 -23.10 12.35 1.44
N TYR A 557 -22.71 11.09 1.50
CA TYR A 557 -22.83 10.11 0.42
C TYR A 557 -23.53 8.86 0.97
N GLU A 558 -24.71 8.56 0.42
CA GLU A 558 -25.43 7.31 0.74
C GLU A 558 -24.67 6.15 0.09
N CYS A 559 -24.11 5.26 0.91
CA CYS A 559 -23.35 4.12 0.44
C CYS A 559 -24.28 3.04 -0.14
N PRO A 560 -23.76 2.11 -0.96
CA PRO A 560 -24.52 0.94 -1.38
C PRO A 560 -25.14 0.19 -0.18
N ARG A 561 -26.30 -0.43 -0.38
CA ARG A 561 -27.03 -1.15 0.69
C ARG A 561 -26.16 -2.27 1.29
N ASP A 562 -26.18 -2.37 2.62
CA ASP A 562 -25.40 -3.35 3.41
C ASP A 562 -23.90 -3.37 3.02
N SER A 563 -23.32 -2.18 2.86
CA SER A 563 -21.91 -2.03 2.53
C SER A 563 -21.00 -1.94 3.75
N ALA A 564 -21.55 -1.57 4.90
CA ALA A 564 -20.84 -1.40 6.17
C ALA A 564 -19.55 -0.57 6.01
N PRO A 565 -19.66 0.76 5.77
CA PRO A 565 -18.50 1.62 5.61
C PRO A 565 -17.70 1.71 6.92
N THR A 566 -16.37 1.55 6.83
CA THR A 566 -15.47 1.46 8.01
C THR A 566 -14.29 2.42 7.97
N SER A 567 -14.02 3.08 6.85
CA SER A 567 -13.09 4.22 6.81
C SER A 567 -13.43 5.18 5.70
N CYS A 568 -13.20 6.46 5.95
CA CYS A 568 -13.39 7.53 4.97
C CYS A 568 -12.22 8.53 5.03
N GLN A 569 -11.84 9.09 3.88
CA GLN A 569 -10.78 10.10 3.76
C GLN A 569 -11.13 11.09 2.65
N ARG A 570 -11.12 12.39 2.94
CA ARG A 570 -11.17 13.44 1.91
C ARG A 570 -9.79 13.56 1.26
N LEU A 571 -9.73 13.48 -0.06
CA LEU A 571 -8.53 13.66 -0.86
C LEU A 571 -8.37 15.14 -1.29
N PHE A 572 -7.16 15.51 -1.72
CA PHE A 572 -6.81 16.89 -2.09
C PHE A 572 -7.64 17.43 -3.28
N ASN A 573 -8.13 16.56 -4.17
CA ASN A 573 -9.03 16.89 -5.27
C ASN A 573 -10.51 17.05 -4.85
N GLY A 574 -10.81 16.90 -3.55
CA GLY A 574 -12.15 16.97 -2.99
C GLY A 574 -12.94 15.66 -3.08
N ASN A 575 -12.41 14.63 -3.73
CA ASN A 575 -13.03 13.30 -3.76
C ASN A 575 -12.90 12.63 -2.38
N THR A 576 -13.73 11.64 -2.08
CA THR A 576 -13.73 10.91 -0.81
C THR A 576 -13.46 9.43 -1.05
N LEU A 577 -12.36 8.91 -0.49
CA LEU A 577 -12.04 7.49 -0.46
C LEU A 577 -12.84 6.82 0.66
N ILE A 578 -13.49 5.68 0.39
CA ILE A 578 -14.38 4.97 1.32
C ILE A 578 -14.14 3.46 1.24
N SER A 579 -13.86 2.81 2.37
CA SER A 579 -13.84 1.34 2.48
C SER A 579 -15.22 0.79 2.80
N LEU A 580 -15.68 -0.18 2.01
CA LEU A 580 -16.96 -0.85 2.12
C LEU A 580 -16.72 -2.30 2.56
N MET A 581 -16.70 -2.54 3.88
CA MET A 581 -16.19 -3.77 4.47
C MET A 581 -16.98 -5.02 4.04
N ASN A 582 -18.31 -4.92 3.91
CA ASN A 582 -19.14 -6.06 3.48
C ASN A 582 -19.07 -6.31 1.97
N HIS A 583 -18.56 -5.35 1.18
CA HIS A 583 -18.40 -5.47 -0.28
C HIS A 583 -16.95 -5.78 -0.67
N ASN A 584 -16.07 -6.01 0.31
CA ASN A 584 -14.66 -6.37 0.13
C ASN A 584 -13.86 -5.39 -0.75
N LYS A 585 -14.23 -4.10 -0.74
CA LYS A 585 -13.72 -3.10 -1.68
C LYS A 585 -13.53 -1.70 -1.09
N VAL A 586 -12.77 -0.88 -1.81
CA VAL A 586 -12.61 0.56 -1.60
C VAL A 586 -13.13 1.29 -2.83
N ILE A 587 -13.90 2.34 -2.64
CA ILE A 587 -14.34 3.25 -3.72
C ILE A 587 -13.79 4.65 -3.47
N GLU A 588 -13.61 5.41 -4.54
CA GLU A 588 -13.42 6.86 -4.48
C GLU A 588 -14.62 7.52 -5.15
N VAL A 589 -15.28 8.42 -4.43
CA VAL A 589 -16.44 9.18 -4.93
C VAL A 589 -16.08 10.65 -5.09
N ASP A 590 -16.54 11.27 -6.17
CA ASP A 590 -16.47 12.72 -6.32
C ASP A 590 -17.49 13.42 -5.38
N PRO A 591 -17.46 14.76 -5.24
CA PRO A 591 -18.42 15.49 -4.40
C PRO A 591 -19.89 15.32 -4.78
N SER A 592 -20.21 14.93 -6.03
CA SER A 592 -21.58 14.63 -6.48
C SER A 592 -22.04 13.21 -6.14
N GLY A 593 -21.10 12.30 -5.87
CA GLY A 593 -21.34 10.89 -5.56
C GLY A 593 -21.02 9.92 -6.71
N GLU A 594 -20.43 10.36 -7.82
CA GLU A 594 -19.95 9.46 -8.88
C GLU A 594 -18.74 8.66 -8.39
N VAL A 595 -18.77 7.33 -8.55
CA VAL A 595 -17.60 6.47 -8.25
C VAL A 595 -16.56 6.60 -9.37
N VAL A 596 -15.47 7.30 -9.09
CA VAL A 596 -14.41 7.61 -10.07
C VAL A 596 -13.25 6.60 -10.09
N TRP A 597 -13.05 5.87 -9.00
CA TRP A 597 -12.05 4.81 -8.86
C TRP A 597 -12.54 3.71 -7.90
N GLU A 598 -12.05 2.49 -8.07
CA GLU A 598 -12.38 1.34 -7.23
C GLU A 598 -11.18 0.39 -7.08
N TYR A 599 -11.06 -0.25 -5.92
CA TYR A 599 -10.20 -1.41 -5.66
C TYR A 599 -11.03 -2.53 -5.03
N GLN A 600 -10.94 -3.75 -5.56
CA GLN A 600 -11.55 -4.96 -5.01
C GLN A 600 -10.47 -5.86 -4.42
N SER A 601 -10.71 -6.44 -3.24
CA SER A 601 -9.80 -7.45 -2.66
C SER A 601 -9.63 -8.64 -3.61
N LYS A 602 -8.39 -8.95 -3.96
CA LYS A 602 -8.06 -10.05 -4.91
C LYS A 602 -8.36 -11.44 -4.35
N ASP A 603 -8.29 -11.59 -3.03
CA ASP A 603 -8.47 -12.86 -2.32
C ASP A 603 -9.82 -12.94 -1.60
N GLY A 604 -10.75 -12.02 -1.89
CA GLY A 604 -12.08 -11.96 -1.26
C GLY A 604 -12.07 -11.60 0.23
N LEU A 605 -11.00 -10.98 0.72
CA LEU A 605 -10.87 -10.55 2.12
C LEU A 605 -11.71 -9.30 2.39
N LYS A 606 -12.18 -9.13 3.63
CA LYS A 606 -12.91 -7.92 4.03
C LYS A 606 -11.96 -6.74 4.08
N VAL A 607 -12.27 -5.66 3.37
CA VAL A 607 -11.47 -4.44 3.41
C VAL A 607 -11.89 -3.58 4.59
N GLY A 608 -11.12 -3.64 5.67
CA GLY A 608 -11.44 -2.98 6.95
C GLY A 608 -11.10 -1.49 6.98
N ARG A 609 -10.02 -1.07 6.31
CA ARG A 609 -9.58 0.33 6.24
C ARG A 609 -8.77 0.57 4.99
N ALA A 610 -8.85 1.76 4.42
CA ALA A 610 -7.94 2.21 3.36
C ALA A 610 -7.61 3.69 3.53
N PHE A 611 -6.38 4.07 3.16
CA PHE A 611 -5.90 5.45 3.19
C PHE A 611 -4.94 5.70 2.02
N ARG A 612 -5.07 6.85 1.37
CA ARG A 612 -4.18 7.30 0.29
C ARG A 612 -3.17 8.31 0.81
N ARG A 613 -1.89 8.03 0.54
CA ARG A 613 -0.72 8.80 0.97
C ARG A 613 0.05 9.37 -0.19
#